data_AF-A0A925GUZ8-F1
#
_entry.id   AF-A0A925GUZ8-F1
#
_cell.length_a   1.000
_cell.length_b   1.000
_cell.length_c   1.000
_cell.angle_alpha   90.00
_cell.angle_beta   90.00
_cell.angle_gamma   90.00
#
_symmetry.space_group_name_H-M   'P 1'
#
loop_
_entity.id
_entity.type
_entity.pdbx_description
1 polymer ?
#
loop_
_entity_poly.entity_id
_entity_poly.type
_entity_poly.pdbx_seq_one_letter_code
_entity_poly.pdbx_strand_id
1 'polypeptide(L)'
;MRRGIRNPKYFASFRQRLGFLPQSFQRTLSDSVWLHAVSVGEVLSAVTLIQQLRTALPDAPVFVSCTTLAGKQTAETKLAELVDGVFYAPIDYVWAIRRIIRRIRPA
;
A
#
# COMPACT_ATOMS: atom_id res chain seq x y z
N MET A 1 -1.70 34.15 18.12
CA MET A 1 -1.04 32.83 18.35
C MET A 1 -1.77 31.75 17.54
N ARG A 2 -1.33 31.42 16.31
CA ARG A 2 -1.93 30.33 15.51
C ARG A 2 -0.82 29.62 14.74
N ARG A 3 -0.25 28.55 15.30
CA ARG A 3 0.73 27.71 14.60
C ARG A 3 0.61 26.27 15.10
N GLY A 4 -0.30 25.53 14.46
CA GLY A 4 -0.52 24.10 14.72
C GLY A 4 -1.04 23.36 13.48
N ILE A 5 -0.85 23.92 12.28
CA ILE A 5 -1.34 23.29 11.04
C ILE A 5 -0.18 23.22 10.07
N ARG A 6 0.44 22.03 10.01
CA ARG A 6 0.97 21.36 8.80
C ARG A 6 2.01 20.34 9.23
N ASN A 7 1.55 19.17 9.63
CA ASN A 7 2.37 17.97 9.53
C ASN A 7 2.21 17.42 8.09
N PRO A 8 3.17 17.65 7.17
CA PRO A 8 3.06 17.19 5.78
C PRO A 8 2.86 15.67 5.67
N LYS A 9 3.41 14.89 6.62
CA LYS A 9 3.18 13.44 6.74
C LYS A 9 1.72 13.08 7.00
N TYR A 10 1.00 13.89 7.76
CA TYR A 10 -0.43 13.68 8.06
C TYR A 10 -1.29 13.91 6.81
N PHE A 11 -1.01 14.99 6.07
CA PHE A 11 -1.68 15.28 4.80
C PHE A 11 -1.34 14.26 3.70
N ALA A 12 -0.10 13.77 3.65
CA ALA A 12 0.30 12.70 2.74
C ALA A 12 -0.44 11.39 3.05
N SER A 13 -0.54 11.00 4.33
CA SER A 13 -1.33 9.86 4.78
C SER A 13 -2.81 10.01 4.42
N PHE A 14 -3.39 11.19 4.63
CA PHE A 14 -4.78 11.45 4.26
C PHE A 14 -5.00 11.38 2.74
N ARG A 15 -4.09 11.93 1.94
CA ARG A 15 -4.13 11.81 0.47
C ARG A 15 -4.05 10.36 0.00
N GLN A 16 -3.18 9.55 0.60
CA GLN A 16 -3.10 8.11 0.33
C GLN A 16 -4.43 7.41 0.65
N ARG A 17 -5.05 7.72 1.79
CA ARG A 17 -6.38 7.21 2.19
C ARG A 17 -7.51 7.63 1.25
N LEU A 18 -7.39 8.77 0.58
CA LEU A 18 -8.30 9.23 -0.48
C LEU A 18 -7.93 8.65 -1.88
N GLY A 19 -7.03 7.67 -1.96
CA GLY A 19 -6.63 7.05 -3.23
C GLY A 19 -5.70 7.90 -4.11
N PHE A 20 -5.11 8.97 -3.57
CA PHE A 20 -4.02 9.69 -4.23
C PHE A 20 -2.69 9.00 -3.93
N LEU A 21 -2.43 7.91 -4.64
CA LEU A 21 -1.14 7.24 -4.62
C LEU A 21 -0.11 8.03 -5.46
N PRO A 22 1.17 8.07 -5.04
CA PRO A 22 2.26 8.63 -5.84
C PRO A 22 2.33 8.02 -7.25
N GLN A 23 2.94 8.73 -8.19
CA GLN A 23 3.09 8.27 -9.58
C GLN A 23 3.95 6.99 -9.68
N SER A 24 4.79 6.70 -8.69
CA SER A 24 5.54 5.43 -8.57
C SER A 24 4.64 4.19 -8.48
N PHE A 25 3.35 4.36 -8.13
CA PHE A 25 2.36 3.28 -8.08
C PHE A 25 1.64 3.06 -9.41
N GLN A 26 1.85 3.91 -10.43
CA GLN A 26 1.34 3.64 -11.77
C GLN A 26 2.29 2.66 -12.45
N ARG A 27 1.78 1.46 -12.75
CA ARG A 27 2.50 0.46 -13.55
C ARG A 27 1.80 0.24 -14.89
N THR A 28 2.63 0.13 -15.92
CA THR A 28 2.25 -0.11 -17.32
C THR A 28 1.95 -1.59 -17.58
N LEU A 29 2.46 -2.48 -16.72
CA LEU A 29 2.30 -3.93 -16.82
C LEU A 29 0.95 -4.35 -16.23
N SER A 30 0.15 -5.05 -17.03
CA SER A 30 -0.90 -5.94 -16.56
C SER A 30 -0.26 -6.99 -15.65
N ASP A 31 -0.96 -7.39 -14.57
CA ASP A 31 -0.58 -8.45 -13.62
C ASP A 31 0.11 -8.01 -12.32
N SER A 32 -0.36 -6.93 -11.70
CA SER A 32 0.09 -6.58 -10.34
C SER A 32 -0.67 -7.37 -9.26
N VAL A 33 0.00 -7.60 -8.13
CA VAL A 33 -0.58 -8.24 -6.94
C VAL A 33 -0.83 -7.18 -5.88
N TRP A 34 -2.06 -7.06 -5.41
CA TRP A 34 -2.42 -6.18 -4.30
C TRP A 34 -2.87 -6.98 -3.08
N LEU A 35 -2.13 -6.83 -1.98
CA LEU A 35 -2.45 -7.43 -0.68
C LEU A 35 -2.96 -6.36 0.30
N HIS A 36 -4.01 -6.72 1.01
CA HIS A 36 -4.59 -5.88 2.05
C HIS A 36 -4.41 -6.57 3.40
N ALA A 37 -3.59 -5.97 4.27
CA ALA A 37 -3.33 -6.46 5.62
C ALA A 37 -3.86 -5.45 6.63
N VAL A 38 -4.96 -5.79 7.29
CA VAL A 38 -5.63 -4.93 8.28
C VAL A 38 -4.95 -4.97 9.66
N SER A 39 -4.12 -5.98 9.92
CA SER A 39 -3.43 -6.16 11.21
C SER A 39 -1.92 -6.37 11.09
N VAL A 40 -1.19 -6.11 12.18
CA VAL A 40 0.25 -6.41 12.30
C VAL A 40 0.52 -7.91 12.12
N GLY A 41 -0.34 -8.77 12.70
CA GLY A 41 -0.20 -10.22 12.55
C GLY A 41 -0.32 -10.67 11.10
N GLU A 42 -1.26 -10.07 10.35
CA GLU A 42 -1.44 -10.36 8.93
C GLU A 42 -0.28 -9.84 8.08
N VAL A 43 0.29 -8.69 8.42
CA VAL A 43 1.51 -8.19 7.75
C VAL A 43 2.65 -9.20 7.94
N LEU A 44 2.84 -9.74 9.14
CA LEU A 44 3.88 -10.74 9.42
C LEU A 44 3.64 -12.04 8.65
N SER A 45 2.40 -12.53 8.60
CA SER A 45 2.04 -13.70 7.79
C SER A 45 2.21 -13.43 6.29
N ALA A 46 1.93 -12.21 5.83
CA ALA A 46 2.09 -11.82 4.44
C ALA A 46 3.55 -11.78 3.99
N VAL A 47 4.54 -11.62 4.90
CA VAL A 47 5.97 -11.66 4.54
C VAL A 47 6.32 -12.95 3.81
N THR A 48 6.00 -14.10 4.40
CA THR A 48 6.32 -15.41 3.82
C THR A 48 5.58 -15.62 2.49
N LEU A 49 4.31 -15.20 2.42
CA LEU A 49 3.53 -15.28 1.19
C LEU A 49 4.12 -14.42 0.08
N ILE A 50 4.52 -13.19 0.39
CA ILE A 50 5.11 -12.25 -0.57
C ILE A 50 6.47 -12.77 -1.06
N GLN A 51 7.28 -13.36 -0.18
CA GLN A 51 8.54 -13.99 -0.58
C GLN A 51 8.31 -15.09 -1.63
N GLN A 52 7.36 -15.99 -1.38
CA GLN A 52 7.02 -17.03 -2.35
C GLN A 52 6.43 -16.47 -3.65
N LEU A 53 5.56 -15.45 -3.55
CA LEU A 53 5.01 -14.75 -4.71
C LEU A 53 6.12 -14.10 -5.54
N ARG A 54 7.12 -13.49 -4.91
CA ARG A 54 8.28 -12.90 -5.60
C ARG A 54 9.13 -13.95 -6.31
N THR A 55 9.25 -15.14 -5.75
CA THR A 55 9.93 -16.26 -6.44
C THR A 55 9.12 -16.77 -7.63
N ALA A 56 7.80 -16.87 -7.49
CA ALA A 56 6.91 -17.38 -8.55
C ALA A 56 6.65 -16.36 -9.66
N LEU A 57 6.59 -15.08 -9.32
CA LEU A 57 6.25 -13.96 -10.20
C LEU A 57 7.27 -12.81 -9.98
N PRO A 58 8.53 -12.99 -10.42
CA PRO A 58 9.59 -11.99 -10.19
C PRO A 58 9.29 -10.64 -10.84
N ASP A 59 8.59 -10.63 -11.97
CA ASP A 59 8.26 -9.42 -12.72
C ASP A 59 6.93 -8.77 -12.30
N ALA A 60 6.12 -9.44 -11.48
CA ALA A 60 4.84 -8.91 -11.03
C ALA A 60 5.04 -7.86 -9.92
N PRO A 61 4.53 -6.63 -10.09
CA PRO A 61 4.58 -5.62 -9.04
C PRO A 61 3.72 -6.04 -7.85
N VAL A 62 4.28 -6.01 -6.64
CA VAL A 62 3.54 -6.36 -5.42
C VAL A 62 3.28 -5.11 -4.59
N PHE A 63 2.04 -4.87 -4.21
CA PHE A 63 1.64 -3.73 -3.38
C PHE A 63 0.92 -4.19 -2.12
N VAL A 64 1.20 -3.50 -1.01
CA VAL A 64 0.58 -3.81 0.29
C VAL A 64 -0.10 -2.58 0.86
N SER A 65 -1.32 -2.77 1.34
CA SER A 65 -2.09 -1.73 2.01
C SER A 65 -2.42 -2.10 3.45
N CYS A 66 -2.30 -1.13 4.36
CA CYS A 66 -2.59 -1.33 5.79
C CYS A 66 -3.49 -0.24 6.36
N THR A 67 -4.44 -0.61 7.22
CA THR A 67 -5.36 0.33 7.90
C THR A 67 -4.72 0.97 9.13
N THR A 68 -3.94 0.22 9.92
CA THR A 68 -3.38 0.68 11.19
C THR A 68 -1.99 1.32 11.02
N LEU A 69 -1.65 2.28 11.89
CA LEU A 69 -0.32 2.90 11.93
C LEU A 69 0.77 1.86 12.22
N ALA A 70 0.52 0.99 13.20
CA ALA A 70 1.42 -0.09 13.56
C ALA A 70 1.63 -1.07 12.40
N GLY A 71 0.54 -1.50 11.74
CA GLY A 71 0.61 -2.37 10.56
C GLY A 71 1.45 -1.77 9.43
N LYS A 72 1.26 -0.47 9.14
CA LYS A 72 2.07 0.23 8.12
C LYS A 72 3.55 0.29 8.51
N GLN A 73 3.88 0.62 9.75
CA GLN A 73 5.28 0.66 10.20
C GLN A 73 5.93 -0.72 10.11
N THR A 74 5.21 -1.78 10.50
CA THR A 74 5.70 -3.15 10.34
C THR A 74 5.89 -3.49 8.87
N ALA A 75 4.95 -3.13 8.00
CA ALA A 75 5.03 -3.38 6.56
C ALA A 75 6.20 -2.60 5.93
N GLU A 76 6.38 -1.32 6.24
CA GLU A 76 7.54 -0.54 5.76
C GLU A 76 8.86 -1.09 6.28
N THR A 77 8.89 -1.76 7.44
CA THR A 77 10.14 -2.34 7.97
C THR A 77 10.43 -3.73 7.42
N LYS A 78 9.39 -4.57 7.28
CA LYS A 78 9.54 -5.99 6.93
C LYS A 78 9.35 -6.28 5.44
N LEU A 79 8.62 -5.42 4.74
CA LEU A 79 8.23 -5.64 3.34
C LEU A 79 8.87 -4.64 2.38
N ALA A 80 9.57 -3.60 2.85
CA ALA A 80 10.13 -2.56 1.97
C ALA A 80 11.02 -3.07 0.83
N GLU A 81 11.76 -4.17 1.05
CA GLU A 81 12.60 -4.78 0.01
C GLU A 81 11.85 -5.82 -0.84
N LEU A 82 10.70 -6.28 -0.35
CA LEU A 82 9.91 -7.34 -0.98
C LEU A 82 8.78 -6.80 -1.87
N VAL A 83 8.34 -5.56 -1.65
CA VAL A 83 7.16 -4.98 -2.33
C VAL A 83 7.51 -3.67 -3.03
N ASP A 84 6.81 -3.40 -4.12
CA ASP A 84 6.95 -2.19 -4.94
C ASP A 84 6.31 -0.96 -4.29
N GLY A 85 5.46 -1.16 -3.28
CA GLY A 85 4.97 -0.06 -2.47
C GLY A 85 4.05 -0.46 -1.32
N VAL A 86 4.19 0.27 -0.21
CA VAL A 86 3.31 0.19 0.96
C VAL A 86 2.51 1.48 1.08
N PHE A 87 1.20 1.37 1.26
CA PHE A 87 0.33 2.54 1.44
C PHE A 87 -0.75 2.30 2.50
N TYR A 88 -1.38 3.38 2.98
CA TYR A 88 -2.54 3.22 3.84
C TYR A 88 -3.72 2.71 3.05
N ALA A 89 -4.43 1.73 3.60
CA ALA A 89 -5.74 1.30 3.13
C ALA A 89 -6.61 2.52 2.76
N PRO A 90 -7.22 2.52 1.57
CA PRO A 90 -8.22 3.53 1.27
C PRO A 90 -9.36 3.44 2.28
N ILE A 91 -10.02 4.56 2.50
CA ILE A 91 -11.32 4.54 3.17
C ILE A 91 -12.28 3.77 2.26
N ASP A 92 -13.19 2.96 2.83
CA ASP A 92 -14.14 2.05 2.15
C ASP A 92 -15.19 2.74 1.26
N TYR A 93 -14.87 3.92 0.74
CA TYR A 93 -15.62 4.55 -0.32
C TYR A 93 -15.26 3.94 -1.67
N VAL A 94 -16.30 3.55 -2.41
CA VAL A 94 -16.22 2.98 -3.77
C VAL A 94 -15.34 3.82 -4.70
N TRP A 95 -15.35 5.15 -4.58
CA TRP A 95 -14.54 6.04 -5.42
C TRP A 95 -13.04 5.97 -5.12
N ALA A 96 -12.64 5.74 -3.86
CA ALA A 96 -11.25 5.62 -3.44
C ALA A 96 -10.67 4.28 -3.89
N ILE A 97 -11.42 3.19 -3.67
CA ILE A 97 -11.06 1.84 -4.13
C ILE A 97 -10.94 1.81 -5.66
N ARG A 98 -11.93 2.34 -6.39
CA ARG A 98 -11.87 2.43 -7.87
C ARG A 98 -10.70 3.26 -8.37
N ARG A 99 -10.23 4.25 -7.61
CA ARG A 99 -9.06 5.06 -8.00
C ARG A 99 -7.76 4.26 -7.84
N ILE A 100 -7.66 3.45 -6.78
CA ILE A 100 -6.51 2.58 -6.54
C ILE A 100 -6.48 1.42 -7.53
N ILE A 101 -7.59 0.72 -7.75
CA ILE A 101 -7.69 -0.35 -8.76
C ILE A 101 -7.31 0.16 -10.14
N ARG A 102 -7.79 1.36 -10.54
CA ARG A 102 -7.41 1.97 -11.82
C ARG A 102 -5.93 2.32 -11.93
N ARG A 103 -5.25 2.58 -10.80
CA ARG A 103 -3.83 2.94 -10.79
C ARG A 103 -2.91 1.72 -10.71
N ILE A 104 -3.26 0.76 -9.88
CA ILE A 104 -2.47 -0.45 -9.62
C ILE A 104 -2.72 -1.49 -10.72
N ARG A 105 -3.94 -1.57 -11.26
CA ARG A 105 -4.37 -2.60 -12.23
C ARG A 105 -4.00 -4.02 -11.77
N PRO A 106 -4.59 -4.49 -10.66
CA PRO A 106 -4.37 -5.86 -10.20
C PRO A 106 -4.90 -6.88 -11.21
N ALA A 107 -4.26 -8.06 -11.27
CA ALA A 107 -4.67 -9.21 -12.08
C ALA A 107 -6.00 -9.81 -11.59
#